data_AF-A0A3C1ZWC0-F1
#
_entry.id   AF-A0A3C1ZWC0-F1
#
_cell.length_a   1.000
_cell.length_b   1.000
_cell.length_c   1.000
_cell.angle_alpha   90.00
_cell.angle_beta   90.00
_cell.angle_gamma   90.00
#
_symmetry.space_group_name_H-M   'P 1'
#
loop_
_entity.id
_entity.type
_entity.pdbx_description
1 polymer ?
#
loop_
_entity_poly.entity_id
_entity_poly.type
_entity_poly.pdbx_seq_one_letter_code
_entity_poly.pdbx_strand_id
1 'polypeptide(L)'
;MKKLILLCFVWQAAWCATAQPHEFEVYDNGLIYSEQTMDQLTHIVDSLNLSYQSCDLNQTYYSKQQTVGHLIHLDEGKVKAALKDMEAGIPLDEFLKKYPQAEVQRGVLILRHQYVNSKAEEVVAVNHFDLQSDYGFRIVSHDASLYEKDVQDTWLPKYYKKTSYSEESVTAFYFPTNFSSTPIPHQYAMMIGYADCLIDTTSGKMHENAEYGSYKRLPARWRNLSDRRQLALLEDMRNTRVVGSCSQDSSPRYHAFNMALLSAETAQWDVFLKAHLDIMNDRFERVTDGSYAWGQRNTYIGELEQLNIQVLDLLIGISFRLENPAQNHYFGSIGRLGRALAETQDRADIEAAMLSIVSDPELDDYNRMLFYFLFLNYNYHLDGEQDQQENQQRLDEAVATLPAYLQEGLAKN
;
A
#
# COMPACT_ATOMS: atom_id res chain seq x y z
N MET A 1 41.57 -42.73 -11.65
CA MET A 1 42.04 -41.42 -11.15
C MET A 1 41.33 -40.23 -11.80
N LYS A 2 41.19 -40.13 -13.13
CA LYS A 2 40.50 -38.99 -13.77
C LYS A 2 38.98 -38.86 -13.48
N LYS A 3 38.29 -39.96 -13.13
CA LYS A 3 36.87 -39.93 -12.74
C LYS A 3 36.60 -39.55 -11.27
N LEU A 4 37.59 -39.68 -10.39
CA LEU A 4 37.44 -39.29 -8.97
C LEU A 4 37.64 -37.77 -8.77
N ILE A 5 38.49 -37.15 -9.60
CA ILE A 5 38.75 -35.69 -9.55
C ILE A 5 37.54 -34.89 -10.05
N LEU A 6 36.76 -35.43 -11.00
CA LEU A 6 35.56 -34.78 -11.51
C LEU A 6 34.41 -34.76 -10.50
N LEU A 7 34.30 -35.78 -9.64
CA LEU A 7 33.27 -35.88 -8.60
C LEU A 7 33.54 -34.91 -7.43
N CYS A 8 34.80 -34.62 -7.09
CA CYS A 8 35.14 -33.62 -6.08
C CYS A 8 34.86 -32.17 -6.54
N PHE A 9 34.95 -31.88 -7.85
CA PHE A 9 34.64 -30.54 -8.37
C PHE A 9 33.13 -30.25 -8.43
N VAL A 10 32.29 -31.26 -8.66
CA VAL A 10 30.82 -31.09 -8.64
C VAL A 10 30.29 -30.90 -7.22
N TRP A 11 30.94 -31.51 -6.21
CA TRP A 11 30.59 -31.27 -4.80
C TRP A 11 31.05 -29.90 -4.27
N GLN A 12 32.20 -29.37 -4.73
CA GLN A 12 32.63 -28.01 -4.34
C GLN A 12 31.84 -26.90 -5.04
N ALA A 13 31.37 -27.12 -6.28
CA ALA A 13 30.50 -26.16 -6.97
C ALA A 13 29.07 -26.09 -6.37
N ALA A 14 28.61 -27.16 -5.70
CA ALA A 14 27.31 -27.18 -5.03
C ALA A 14 27.28 -26.40 -3.69
N TRP A 15 28.43 -26.16 -3.06
CA TRP A 15 28.52 -25.36 -1.81
C TRP A 15 28.77 -23.87 -2.04
N CYS A 16 29.09 -23.45 -3.26
CA CYS A 16 29.27 -22.03 -3.60
C CYS A 16 28.02 -21.39 -4.24
N ALA A 17 26.90 -22.10 -4.33
CA ALA A 17 25.71 -21.66 -5.08
C ALA A 17 24.51 -21.22 -4.21
N THR A 18 24.60 -21.20 -2.88
CA THR A 18 23.45 -20.85 -2.01
C THR A 18 23.66 -19.68 -1.05
N ALA A 19 24.83 -19.04 -1.02
CA ALA A 19 24.98 -17.79 -0.27
C ALA A 19 24.73 -16.60 -1.18
N GLN A 20 23.46 -16.32 -1.50
CA GLN A 20 23.12 -14.93 -1.79
C GLN A 20 23.49 -14.14 -0.53
N PRO A 21 24.29 -13.06 -0.62
CA PRO A 21 24.57 -12.24 0.56
C PRO A 21 23.23 -11.73 1.10
N HIS A 22 22.85 -12.19 2.30
CA HIS A 22 21.67 -11.67 2.97
C HIS A 22 21.83 -10.15 3.14
N GLU A 23 20.77 -9.40 2.85
CA GLU A 23 20.79 -7.93 2.90
C GLU A 23 21.19 -7.42 4.31
N PHE A 24 20.79 -8.15 5.36
CA PHE A 24 21.17 -7.93 6.75
C PHE A 24 21.85 -9.17 7.33
N GLU A 25 22.50 -9.01 8.49
CA GLU A 25 22.99 -10.11 9.29
C GLU A 25 21.81 -11.01 9.69
N VAL A 26 21.96 -12.32 9.48
CA VAL A 26 21.00 -13.34 9.90
C VAL A 26 21.61 -14.09 11.07
N TYR A 27 20.88 -14.18 12.18
CA TYR A 27 21.31 -14.86 13.40
C TYR A 27 20.99 -16.36 13.33
N ASP A 28 21.48 -17.13 14.32
CA ASP A 28 21.29 -18.59 14.35
C ASP A 28 19.80 -19.02 14.39
N ASN A 29 18.91 -18.13 14.84
CA ASN A 29 17.45 -18.30 14.81
C ASN A 29 16.82 -18.09 13.41
N GLY A 30 17.61 -17.75 12.40
CA GLY A 30 17.14 -17.51 11.03
C GLY A 30 16.53 -16.12 10.77
N LEU A 31 16.56 -15.22 11.76
CA LEU A 31 15.98 -13.87 11.68
C LEU A 31 17.06 -12.79 11.60
N ILE A 32 16.67 -11.56 11.27
CA ILE A 32 17.56 -10.39 11.27
C ILE A 32 17.81 -9.78 12.65
N TYR A 33 17.12 -10.30 13.67
CA TYR A 33 17.27 -9.91 15.07
C TYR A 33 17.74 -11.11 15.91
N SER A 34 18.61 -10.85 16.87
CA SER A 34 19.16 -11.89 17.75
C SER A 34 18.09 -12.49 18.67
N GLU A 35 18.30 -13.72 19.15
CA GLU A 35 17.38 -14.36 20.13
C GLU A 35 17.12 -13.46 21.34
N GLN A 36 18.17 -12.86 21.91
CA GLN A 36 18.04 -11.92 23.02
C GLN A 36 17.12 -10.74 22.69
N THR A 37 17.25 -10.17 21.49
CA THR A 37 16.42 -9.05 21.03
C THR A 37 14.97 -9.51 20.84
N MET A 38 14.76 -10.70 20.25
CA MET A 38 13.42 -11.27 20.06
C MET A 38 12.73 -11.56 21.39
N ASP A 39 13.44 -12.11 22.38
CA ASP A 39 12.88 -12.36 23.73
C ASP A 39 12.41 -11.07 24.40
N GLN A 40 13.19 -9.98 24.27
CA GLN A 40 12.81 -8.67 24.80
C GLN A 40 11.54 -8.13 24.12
N LEU A 41 11.48 -8.22 22.79
CA LEU A 41 10.32 -7.78 22.01
C LEU A 41 9.08 -8.61 22.32
N THR A 42 9.21 -9.92 22.52
CA THR A 42 8.10 -10.81 22.91
C THR A 42 7.46 -10.35 24.22
N HIS A 43 8.26 -9.98 25.24
CA HIS A 43 7.72 -9.44 26.49
C HIS A 43 6.93 -8.13 26.32
N ILE A 44 7.38 -7.27 25.40
CA ILE A 44 6.67 -6.04 25.05
C ILE A 44 5.34 -6.38 24.35
N VAL A 45 5.38 -7.26 23.35
CA VAL A 45 4.19 -7.70 22.59
C VAL A 45 3.17 -8.37 23.49
N ASP A 46 3.59 -9.25 24.40
CA ASP A 46 2.67 -9.88 25.36
C ASP A 46 1.97 -8.84 26.25
N SER A 47 2.72 -7.81 26.68
CA SER A 47 2.15 -6.70 27.45
C SER A 47 1.16 -5.87 26.62
N LEU A 48 1.47 -5.66 25.34
CA LEU A 48 0.60 -4.95 24.41
C LEU A 48 -0.67 -5.73 24.08
N ASN A 49 -0.57 -7.05 23.84
CA ASN A 49 -1.72 -7.92 23.63
C ASN A 49 -2.66 -7.93 24.84
N LEU A 50 -2.12 -7.87 26.07
CA LEU A 50 -2.94 -7.69 27.27
C LEU A 50 -3.62 -6.32 27.29
N SER A 51 -2.90 -5.26 26.90
CA SER A 51 -3.46 -3.91 26.79
C SER A 51 -4.47 -3.77 25.64
N TYR A 52 -4.40 -4.61 24.62
CA TYR A 52 -5.30 -4.61 23.47
C TYR A 52 -6.74 -4.90 23.88
N GLN A 53 -6.95 -5.66 24.97
CA GLN A 53 -8.27 -5.83 25.59
C GLN A 53 -8.91 -4.51 26.04
N SER A 54 -8.11 -3.44 26.15
CA SER A 54 -8.54 -2.09 26.52
C SER A 54 -8.44 -1.05 25.39
N CYS A 55 -8.02 -1.45 24.18
CA CYS A 55 -8.02 -0.54 23.04
C CYS A 55 -9.46 -0.20 22.59
N ASP A 56 -9.66 1.01 22.09
CA ASP A 56 -10.98 1.47 21.64
C ASP A 56 -11.33 0.86 20.27
N LEU A 57 -11.77 -0.40 20.30
CA LEU A 57 -12.20 -1.15 19.12
C LEU A 57 -13.60 -0.74 18.65
N ASN A 58 -14.23 0.26 19.27
CA ASN A 58 -15.55 0.76 18.87
C ASN A 58 -15.46 1.92 17.87
N GLN A 59 -14.25 2.29 17.42
CA GLN A 59 -14.11 3.30 16.40
C GLN A 59 -14.81 2.87 15.11
N THR A 60 -15.72 3.72 14.62
CA THR A 60 -16.33 3.54 13.30
C THR A 60 -15.41 4.16 12.26
N TYR A 61 -14.84 3.31 11.40
CA TYR A 61 -14.10 3.74 10.23
C TYR A 61 -15.02 3.86 9.02
N TYR A 62 -14.71 4.75 8.10
CA TYR A 62 -15.48 5.02 6.90
C TYR A 62 -14.64 4.78 5.64
N SER A 63 -15.27 4.26 4.59
CA SER A 63 -14.67 4.11 3.28
C SER A 63 -14.28 5.47 2.68
N LYS A 64 -13.31 5.50 1.77
CA LYS A 64 -13.10 6.69 0.93
C LYS A 64 -14.38 7.07 0.18
N GLN A 65 -14.54 8.38 -0.08
CA GLN A 65 -15.66 8.85 -0.88
C GLN A 65 -15.58 8.29 -2.31
N GLN A 66 -16.62 7.60 -2.72
CA GLN A 66 -16.69 6.95 -4.03
C GLN A 66 -18.08 7.01 -4.66
N THR A 67 -18.12 6.85 -5.97
CA THR A 67 -19.33 6.75 -6.78
C THR A 67 -19.06 5.95 -8.04
N VAL A 68 -20.13 5.51 -8.71
CA VAL A 68 -20.09 4.92 -10.05
C VAL A 68 -20.50 5.98 -11.06
N GLY A 69 -19.61 6.28 -11.99
CA GLY A 69 -19.84 7.31 -13.01
C GLY A 69 -19.47 6.85 -14.40
N HIS A 70 -19.31 7.82 -15.28
CA HIS A 70 -18.90 7.61 -16.66
C HIS A 70 -17.71 8.49 -16.99
N LEU A 71 -16.76 7.94 -17.75
CA LEU A 71 -15.64 8.67 -18.30
C LEU A 71 -15.89 8.92 -19.79
N ILE A 72 -15.88 10.19 -20.18
CA ILE A 72 -16.14 10.62 -21.55
C ILE A 72 -14.86 11.24 -22.09
N HIS A 73 -14.45 10.83 -23.29
CA HIS A 73 -13.34 11.45 -24.02
C HIS A 73 -13.78 11.93 -25.40
N LEU A 74 -13.30 13.10 -25.80
CA LEU A 74 -13.55 13.68 -27.10
C LEU A 74 -12.34 14.49 -27.56
N ASP A 75 -11.68 14.05 -28.62
CA ASP A 75 -10.52 14.67 -29.25
C ASP A 75 -10.76 15.08 -30.73
N GLU A 76 -11.92 14.70 -31.28
CA GLU A 76 -12.33 15.07 -32.63
C GLU A 76 -13.60 15.95 -32.68
N GLY A 77 -13.68 16.79 -33.71
CA GLY A 77 -14.86 17.61 -33.99
C GLY A 77 -14.95 18.88 -33.16
N LYS A 78 -16.11 19.15 -32.55
CA LYS A 78 -16.44 20.43 -31.91
C LYS A 78 -16.12 20.45 -30.40
N VAL A 79 -14.86 20.15 -30.03
CA VAL A 79 -14.39 20.00 -28.63
C VAL A 79 -14.76 21.21 -27.75
N LYS A 80 -14.50 22.45 -28.19
CA LYS A 80 -14.87 23.65 -27.41
C LYS A 80 -16.37 23.84 -27.23
N ALA A 81 -17.18 23.37 -28.17
CA ALA A 81 -18.64 23.42 -28.01
C ALA A 81 -19.09 22.37 -27.00
N ALA A 82 -18.51 21.16 -27.05
CA ALA A 82 -18.79 20.09 -26.10
C ALA A 82 -18.46 20.52 -24.67
N LEU A 83 -17.30 21.15 -24.45
CA LEU A 83 -16.93 21.71 -23.15
C LEU A 83 -17.99 22.70 -22.63
N LYS A 84 -18.43 23.64 -23.47
CA LYS A 84 -19.45 24.63 -23.07
C LYS A 84 -20.79 23.98 -22.72
N ASP A 85 -21.19 22.95 -23.45
CA ASP A 85 -22.43 22.23 -23.13
C ASP A 85 -22.30 21.45 -21.82
N MET A 86 -21.14 20.83 -21.55
CA MET A 86 -20.86 20.18 -20.25
C MET A 86 -20.90 21.18 -19.10
N GLU A 87 -20.27 22.35 -19.26
CA GLU A 87 -20.30 23.45 -18.29
C GLU A 87 -21.73 24.01 -18.10
N ALA A 88 -22.57 23.96 -19.13
CA ALA A 88 -23.97 24.34 -19.08
C ALA A 88 -24.89 23.23 -18.52
N GLY A 89 -24.35 22.05 -18.18
CA GLY A 89 -25.11 20.95 -17.57
C GLY A 89 -25.98 20.17 -18.56
N ILE A 90 -25.56 20.01 -19.81
CA ILE A 90 -26.26 19.15 -20.78
C ILE A 90 -26.46 17.72 -20.23
N PRO A 91 -27.65 17.11 -20.33
CA PRO A 91 -27.85 15.72 -19.94
C PRO A 91 -26.99 14.77 -20.80
N LEU A 92 -26.51 13.67 -20.21
CA LEU A 92 -25.62 12.73 -20.91
C LEU A 92 -26.19 12.20 -22.22
N ASP A 93 -27.45 11.78 -22.23
CA ASP A 93 -28.07 11.22 -23.45
C ASP A 93 -28.20 12.27 -24.56
N GLU A 94 -28.39 13.54 -24.22
CA GLU A 94 -28.38 14.63 -25.18
C GLU A 94 -26.96 14.94 -25.67
N PHE A 95 -25.99 14.89 -24.77
CA PHE A 95 -24.57 15.04 -25.10
C PHE A 95 -24.14 13.98 -26.13
N LEU A 96 -24.44 12.71 -25.89
CA LEU A 96 -24.05 11.62 -26.79
C LEU A 96 -24.76 11.66 -28.15
N LYS A 97 -25.99 12.20 -28.20
CA LYS A 97 -26.67 12.46 -29.49
C LYS A 97 -26.01 13.61 -30.26
N LYS A 98 -25.56 14.65 -29.56
CA LYS A 98 -24.94 15.85 -30.14
C LYS A 98 -23.48 15.60 -30.55
N TYR A 99 -22.78 14.73 -29.83
CA TYR A 99 -21.37 14.37 -30.01
C TYR A 99 -21.21 12.84 -30.16
N PRO A 100 -21.71 12.25 -31.25
CA PRO A 100 -21.72 10.78 -31.43
C PRO A 100 -20.33 10.16 -31.55
N GLN A 101 -19.30 10.96 -31.79
CA GLN A 101 -17.90 10.53 -31.85
C GLN A 101 -17.21 10.51 -30.48
N ALA A 102 -17.89 10.91 -29.40
CA ALA A 102 -17.32 10.83 -28.07
C ALA A 102 -17.17 9.36 -27.62
N GLU A 103 -15.98 9.02 -27.11
CA GLU A 103 -15.74 7.75 -26.46
C GLU A 103 -16.34 7.77 -25.05
N VAL A 104 -17.00 6.68 -24.66
CA VAL A 104 -17.66 6.58 -23.36
C VAL A 104 -17.29 5.27 -22.69
N GLN A 105 -16.64 5.37 -21.54
CA GLN A 105 -16.51 4.28 -20.60
C GLN A 105 -17.61 4.40 -19.54
N ARG A 106 -18.60 3.51 -19.62
CA ARG A 106 -19.71 3.47 -18.66
C ARG A 106 -19.33 2.67 -17.41
N GLY A 107 -20.00 2.97 -16.30
CA GLY A 107 -19.85 2.26 -15.03
C GLY A 107 -18.41 2.18 -14.54
N VAL A 108 -17.76 3.32 -14.31
CA VAL A 108 -16.40 3.36 -13.75
C VAL A 108 -16.42 3.75 -12.28
N LEU A 109 -15.53 3.15 -11.48
CA LEU A 109 -15.34 3.54 -10.09
C LEU A 109 -14.59 4.87 -10.04
N ILE A 110 -15.17 5.86 -9.38
CA ILE A 110 -14.57 7.18 -9.23
C ILE A 110 -14.39 7.47 -7.74
N LEU A 111 -13.19 7.91 -7.37
CA LEU A 111 -12.82 8.26 -6.01
C LEU A 111 -12.62 9.77 -5.87
N ARG A 112 -13.10 10.33 -4.76
CA ARG A 112 -12.87 11.72 -4.36
C ARG A 112 -12.11 11.75 -3.04
N HIS A 113 -11.06 12.55 -2.95
CA HIS A 113 -10.32 12.74 -1.71
C HIS A 113 -9.68 14.13 -1.63
N GLN A 114 -9.57 14.64 -0.40
CA GLN A 114 -8.84 15.87 -0.08
C GLN A 114 -7.46 15.51 0.49
N TYR A 115 -6.43 16.26 0.10
CA TYR A 115 -5.08 16.09 0.62
C TYR A 115 -4.26 17.37 0.50
N VAL A 116 -3.16 17.44 1.25
CA VAL A 116 -2.15 18.49 1.13
C VAL A 116 -1.10 18.06 0.11
N ASN A 117 -0.91 18.84 -0.95
CA ASN A 117 0.06 18.52 -2.00
C ASN A 117 1.51 18.86 -1.59
N SER A 118 2.48 18.57 -2.45
CA SER A 118 3.91 18.85 -2.19
C SER A 118 4.27 20.34 -2.05
N LYS A 119 3.34 21.25 -2.38
CA LYS A 119 3.47 22.70 -2.19
C LYS A 119 2.79 23.18 -0.91
N ALA A 120 2.36 22.25 -0.04
CA ALA A 120 1.59 22.53 1.17
C ALA A 120 0.22 23.18 0.91
N GLU A 121 -0.38 22.92 -0.25
CA GLU A 121 -1.71 23.42 -0.62
C GLU A 121 -2.75 22.32 -0.44
N GLU A 122 -3.88 22.64 0.20
CA GLU A 122 -5.06 21.77 0.22
C GLU A 122 -5.68 21.70 -1.17
N VAL A 123 -5.90 20.49 -1.66
CA VAL A 123 -6.49 20.22 -2.97
C VAL A 123 -7.47 19.06 -2.89
N VAL A 124 -8.43 19.05 -3.81
CA VAL A 124 -9.37 17.95 -4.02
C VAL A 124 -9.00 17.23 -5.29
N ALA A 125 -8.83 15.91 -5.22
CA ALA A 125 -8.64 15.07 -6.40
C ALA A 125 -9.86 14.19 -6.64
N VAL A 126 -10.28 14.14 -7.90
CA VAL A 126 -11.27 13.20 -8.42
C VAL A 126 -10.58 12.31 -9.44
N ASN A 127 -10.65 10.99 -9.24
CA ASN A 127 -9.82 10.03 -9.95
C ASN A 127 -10.67 8.85 -10.40
N HIS A 128 -10.47 8.42 -11.65
CA HIS A 128 -10.90 7.12 -12.12
C HIS A 128 -10.00 6.08 -11.46
N PHE A 129 -10.58 5.14 -10.72
CA PHE A 129 -9.87 3.95 -10.27
C PHE A 129 -9.87 2.94 -11.42
N ASP A 130 -8.85 3.02 -12.26
CA ASP A 130 -8.68 2.17 -13.43
C ASP A 130 -8.26 0.75 -12.98
N LEU A 131 -9.06 -0.24 -13.37
CA LEU A 131 -8.81 -1.65 -13.01
C LEU A 131 -7.77 -2.32 -13.90
N GLN A 132 -7.36 -1.64 -14.97
CA GLN A 132 -6.51 -2.17 -16.02
C GLN A 132 -5.10 -1.56 -16.02
N SER A 133 -4.94 -0.39 -15.41
CA SER A 133 -3.66 0.31 -15.42
C SER A 133 -3.50 1.22 -14.21
N ASP A 134 -2.25 1.53 -13.89
CA ASP A 134 -1.90 2.54 -12.87
C ASP A 134 -2.21 3.99 -13.33
N TYR A 135 -2.67 4.18 -14.57
CA TYR A 135 -2.84 5.48 -15.22
C TYR A 135 -4.30 5.91 -15.37
N GLY A 136 -5.02 5.93 -14.25
CA GLY A 136 -6.37 6.46 -14.18
C GLY A 136 -6.46 7.96 -14.51
N PHE A 137 -7.52 8.38 -15.20
CA PHE A 137 -7.81 9.79 -15.44
C PHE A 137 -8.02 10.53 -14.11
N ARG A 138 -7.37 11.69 -13.97
CA ARG A 138 -7.35 12.48 -12.73
C ARG A 138 -7.55 13.97 -12.98
N ILE A 139 -8.43 14.56 -12.17
CA ILE A 139 -8.64 16.00 -12.05
C ILE A 139 -8.26 16.44 -10.64
N VAL A 140 -7.41 17.46 -10.53
CA VAL A 140 -7.03 18.09 -9.26
C VAL A 140 -7.56 19.51 -9.26
N SER A 141 -8.27 19.90 -8.21
CA SER A 141 -8.86 21.21 -8.01
C SER A 141 -8.30 21.86 -6.74
N HIS A 142 -8.04 23.17 -6.81
CA HIS A 142 -7.73 24.01 -5.64
C HIS A 142 -9.00 24.56 -4.97
N ASP A 143 -10.17 24.33 -5.55
CA ASP A 143 -11.45 24.66 -4.94
C ASP A 143 -11.85 23.58 -3.94
N ALA A 144 -11.63 23.85 -2.66
CA ALA A 144 -11.99 22.95 -1.56
C ALA A 144 -13.50 22.64 -1.51
N SER A 145 -14.36 23.53 -2.03
CA SER A 145 -15.82 23.29 -2.03
C SER A 145 -16.22 22.09 -2.89
N LEU A 146 -15.37 21.68 -3.84
CA LEU A 146 -15.59 20.49 -4.65
C LEU A 146 -15.71 19.21 -3.81
N TYR A 147 -15.13 19.18 -2.60
CA TYR A 147 -15.18 18.03 -1.72
C TYR A 147 -16.57 17.74 -1.16
N GLU A 148 -17.31 18.79 -0.81
CA GLU A 148 -18.66 18.67 -0.23
C GLU A 148 -19.77 18.91 -1.28
N LYS A 149 -19.39 19.34 -2.48
CA LYS A 149 -20.33 19.65 -3.55
C LYS A 149 -21.10 18.40 -3.97
N ASP A 150 -22.42 18.56 -4.08
CA ASP A 150 -23.28 17.61 -4.78
C ASP A 150 -23.00 17.66 -6.28
N VAL A 151 -22.59 16.52 -6.82
CA VAL A 151 -22.22 16.38 -8.23
C VAL A 151 -23.22 15.52 -9.01
N GLN A 152 -24.32 15.08 -8.40
CA GLN A 152 -25.30 14.24 -9.09
C GLN A 152 -25.84 14.94 -10.35
N ASP A 153 -25.88 14.17 -11.44
CA ASP A 153 -26.28 14.58 -12.78
C ASP A 153 -25.44 15.74 -13.36
N THR A 154 -24.21 15.91 -12.88
CA THR A 154 -23.28 16.97 -13.34
C THR A 154 -22.03 16.43 -14.02
N TRP A 155 -21.27 17.34 -14.62
CA TRP A 155 -20.01 17.09 -15.29
C TRP A 155 -18.84 17.67 -14.51
N LEU A 156 -17.69 17.00 -14.56
CA LEU A 156 -16.39 17.55 -14.19
C LEU A 156 -15.42 17.39 -15.37
N PRO A 157 -15.34 18.39 -16.27
CA PRO A 157 -14.49 18.33 -17.46
C PRO A 157 -13.06 18.80 -17.19
N LYS A 158 -12.12 18.28 -17.98
CA LYS A 158 -10.76 18.76 -18.13
C LYS A 158 -10.45 18.93 -19.60
N TYR A 159 -10.15 20.16 -19.98
CA TYR A 159 -9.84 20.52 -21.35
C TYR A 159 -8.34 20.55 -21.59
N TYR A 160 -7.93 19.96 -22.71
CA TYR A 160 -6.56 19.89 -23.18
C TYR A 160 -6.44 20.69 -24.48
N LYS A 161 -5.62 21.74 -24.43
CA LYS A 161 -5.29 22.52 -25.63
C LYS A 161 -4.44 21.67 -26.57
N LYS A 162 -4.63 21.86 -27.88
CA LYS A 162 -3.75 21.28 -28.90
C LYS A 162 -2.29 21.64 -28.63
N THR A 163 -1.41 20.65 -28.76
CA THR A 163 0.04 20.79 -28.67
C THR A 163 0.70 20.27 -29.95
N SER A 164 2.03 20.26 -30.00
CA SER A 164 2.77 19.58 -31.08
C SER A 164 2.69 18.05 -31.00
N TYR A 165 2.26 17.50 -29.86
CA TYR A 165 2.25 16.06 -29.59
C TYR A 165 0.84 15.48 -29.44
N SER A 166 -0.19 16.33 -29.36
CA SER A 166 -1.57 15.91 -29.11
C SER A 166 -2.57 16.87 -29.73
N GLU A 167 -3.69 16.34 -30.20
CA GLU A 167 -4.82 17.14 -30.65
C GLU A 167 -5.53 17.85 -29.49
N GLU A 168 -6.41 18.79 -29.83
CA GLU A 168 -7.28 19.44 -28.85
C GLU A 168 -8.32 18.42 -28.35
N SER A 169 -8.49 18.28 -27.04
CA SER A 169 -9.44 17.30 -26.49
C SER A 169 -10.08 17.75 -25.19
N VAL A 170 -11.17 17.08 -24.82
CA VAL A 170 -11.81 17.19 -23.51
C VAL A 170 -12.06 15.79 -22.96
N THR A 171 -11.69 15.59 -21.70
CA THR A 171 -12.03 14.38 -20.94
C THR A 171 -12.83 14.79 -19.72
N ALA A 172 -13.93 14.10 -19.42
CA ALA A 172 -14.81 14.49 -18.34
C ALA A 172 -15.34 13.28 -17.56
N PHE A 173 -15.54 13.49 -16.26
CA PHE A 173 -16.43 12.64 -15.49
C PHE A 173 -17.86 13.13 -15.64
N TYR A 174 -18.80 12.20 -15.79
CA TYR A 174 -20.22 12.42 -15.55
C TYR A 174 -20.67 11.56 -14.37
N PHE A 175 -21.44 12.13 -13.46
CA PHE A 175 -21.84 11.49 -12.21
C PHE A 175 -23.36 11.26 -12.15
N PRO A 176 -23.86 10.06 -12.49
CA PRO A 176 -25.29 9.74 -12.34
C PRO A 176 -25.78 9.79 -10.88
N THR A 177 -24.87 9.64 -9.92
CA THR A 177 -25.15 9.70 -8.48
C THR A 177 -24.06 10.49 -7.77
N ASN A 178 -24.37 11.01 -6.58
CA ASN A 178 -23.38 11.71 -5.77
C ASN A 178 -22.35 10.73 -5.16
N PHE A 179 -21.24 11.27 -4.64
CA PHE A 179 -20.29 10.50 -3.84
C PHE A 179 -20.89 10.08 -2.51
N SER A 180 -20.51 8.90 -2.05
CA SER A 180 -20.88 8.39 -0.73
C SER A 180 -19.68 7.76 -0.05
N SER A 181 -19.77 7.69 1.27
CA SER A 181 -18.83 7.01 2.15
C SER A 181 -19.64 6.17 3.13
N THR A 182 -19.29 4.90 3.26
CA THR A 182 -20.04 3.93 4.07
C THR A 182 -19.17 3.47 5.24
N PRO A 183 -19.79 3.14 6.39
CA PRO A 183 -19.06 2.50 7.49
C PRO A 183 -18.39 1.20 7.04
N ILE A 184 -17.14 1.00 7.43
CA ILE A 184 -16.43 -0.26 7.24
C ILE A 184 -17.05 -1.31 8.18
N PRO A 185 -17.38 -2.52 7.70
CA PRO A 185 -17.94 -3.59 8.53
C PRO A 185 -17.10 -3.86 9.78
N HIS A 186 -17.79 -4.13 10.89
CA HIS A 186 -17.18 -4.22 12.23
C HIS A 186 -15.99 -5.19 12.28
N GLN A 187 -16.08 -6.34 11.61
CA GLN A 187 -14.99 -7.32 11.60
C GLN A 187 -13.68 -6.77 11.02
N TYR A 188 -13.75 -5.92 10.00
CA TYR A 188 -12.57 -5.28 9.41
C TYR A 188 -12.14 -4.04 10.21
N ALA A 189 -13.11 -3.32 10.80
CA ALA A 189 -12.81 -2.24 11.74
C ALA A 189 -11.97 -2.73 12.92
N MET A 190 -12.22 -3.95 13.43
CA MET A 190 -11.37 -4.56 14.47
C MET A 190 -9.93 -4.80 14.00
N MET A 191 -9.73 -5.26 12.76
CA MET A 191 -8.38 -5.45 12.19
C MET A 191 -7.63 -4.12 12.02
N ILE A 192 -8.33 -3.07 11.57
CA ILE A 192 -7.78 -1.71 11.49
C ILE A 192 -7.41 -1.21 12.89
N GLY A 193 -8.31 -1.37 13.87
CA GLY A 193 -8.07 -0.99 15.26
C GLY A 193 -6.93 -1.80 15.92
N TYR A 194 -6.77 -3.07 15.55
CA TYR A 194 -5.61 -3.90 15.92
C TYR A 194 -4.32 -3.30 15.41
N ALA A 195 -4.25 -3.01 14.11
CA ALA A 195 -3.09 -2.37 13.51
C ALA A 195 -2.76 -1.02 14.16
N ASP A 196 -3.75 -0.15 14.34
CA ASP A 196 -3.56 1.18 14.95
C ASP A 196 -3.05 1.07 16.40
N CYS A 197 -3.65 0.19 17.21
CA CYS A 197 -3.26 -0.01 18.60
C CYS A 197 -1.85 -0.59 18.71
N LEU A 198 -1.53 -1.61 17.89
CA LEU A 198 -0.23 -2.27 17.93
C LEU A 198 0.89 -1.36 17.41
N ILE A 199 0.65 -0.57 16.36
CA ILE A 199 1.66 0.33 15.78
C ILE A 199 1.92 1.55 16.67
N ASP A 200 0.97 1.91 17.54
CA ASP A 200 0.90 3.18 18.26
C ASP A 200 0.93 4.37 17.30
N THR A 201 -0.25 4.86 16.92
CA THR A 201 -0.36 5.94 15.96
C THR A 201 -0.13 7.34 16.58
N THR A 202 0.10 7.44 17.89
CA THR A 202 0.28 8.74 18.56
C THR A 202 1.61 9.41 18.25
N SER A 203 2.61 8.64 17.80
CA SER A 203 3.95 9.13 17.45
C SER A 203 4.36 8.71 16.04
N GLY A 204 5.24 9.52 15.43
CA GLY A 204 5.94 9.16 14.20
C GLY A 204 7.23 8.37 14.47
N LYS A 205 7.61 7.53 13.51
CA LYS A 205 8.96 6.91 13.47
C LYS A 205 10.05 7.98 13.46
N MET A 206 9.87 9.01 12.62
CA MET A 206 10.73 10.18 12.51
C MET A 206 10.13 11.35 13.28
N HIS A 207 10.98 12.26 13.75
CA HIS A 207 10.51 13.54 14.29
C HIS A 207 9.90 14.42 13.19
N GLU A 208 8.91 15.23 13.55
CA GLU A 208 8.20 16.10 12.59
C GLU A 208 9.15 17.05 11.85
N ASN A 209 10.15 17.57 12.57
CA ASN A 209 11.19 18.48 12.07
C ASN A 209 12.48 17.77 11.63
N ALA A 210 12.46 16.45 11.41
CA ALA A 210 13.63 15.71 10.93
C ALA A 210 14.15 16.27 9.60
N GLU A 211 15.46 16.49 9.52
CA GLU A 211 16.13 17.09 8.36
C GLU A 211 16.63 16.03 7.39
N TYR A 212 16.77 16.39 6.11
CA TYR A 212 17.42 15.52 5.14
C TYR A 212 18.91 15.41 5.42
N GLY A 213 19.43 14.18 5.43
CA GLY A 213 20.83 13.91 5.68
C GLY A 213 21.31 12.58 5.09
N SER A 214 22.57 12.26 5.35
CA SER A 214 23.15 10.99 4.92
C SER A 214 22.99 9.91 5.98
N TYR A 215 22.88 8.67 5.51
CA TYR A 215 22.96 7.50 6.40
C TYR A 215 24.28 7.48 7.16
N LYS A 216 24.18 7.30 8.48
CA LYS A 216 25.32 7.06 9.38
C LYS A 216 25.25 5.65 9.92
N ARG A 217 26.30 4.87 9.69
CA ARG A 217 26.42 3.52 10.23
C ARG A 217 26.52 3.55 11.76
N LEU A 218 25.91 2.57 12.42
CA LEU A 218 26.09 2.36 13.86
C LEU A 218 27.58 2.16 14.20
N PRO A 219 28.06 2.69 15.35
CA PRO A 219 29.39 2.38 15.87
C PRO A 219 29.57 0.87 16.05
N ALA A 220 30.76 0.33 15.74
CA ALA A 220 31.00 -1.12 15.76
C ALA A 220 30.73 -1.82 17.12
N ARG A 221 30.72 -1.08 18.23
CA ARG A 221 30.42 -1.58 19.57
C ARG A 221 29.23 -0.85 20.20
N TRP A 222 28.24 -0.48 19.40
CA TRP A 222 27.07 0.26 19.87
C TRP A 222 26.30 -0.47 20.99
N ARG A 223 26.24 -1.80 20.96
CA ARG A 223 25.65 -2.62 22.03
C ARG A 223 26.36 -2.50 23.39
N ASN A 224 27.63 -2.07 23.40
CA ASN A 224 28.39 -1.84 24.64
C ASN A 224 28.18 -0.42 25.19
N LEU A 225 27.39 0.41 24.50
CA LEU A 225 27.03 1.74 24.99
C LEU A 225 25.95 1.60 26.06
N SER A 226 25.94 2.52 27.04
CA SER A 226 24.85 2.61 28.00
C SER A 226 23.52 2.90 27.30
N ASP A 227 22.40 2.51 27.88
CA ASP A 227 21.05 2.71 27.33
C ASP A 227 20.81 4.16 26.92
N ARG A 228 21.23 5.13 27.76
CA ARG A 228 21.15 6.56 27.45
C ARG A 228 21.86 6.95 26.14
N ARG A 229 22.99 6.31 25.82
CA ARG A 229 23.76 6.56 24.60
C ARG A 229 23.15 5.84 23.41
N GLN A 230 22.59 4.64 23.59
CA GLN A 230 21.84 3.96 22.54
C GLN A 230 20.59 4.75 22.16
N LEU A 231 19.84 5.23 23.16
CA LEU A 231 18.70 6.13 22.96
C LEU A 231 19.12 7.42 22.25
N ALA A 232 20.25 8.03 22.63
CA ALA A 232 20.75 9.21 21.93
C ALA A 232 21.11 8.94 20.45
N LEU A 233 21.61 7.74 20.12
CA LEU A 233 21.83 7.33 18.73
C LEU A 233 20.49 7.15 17.99
N LEU A 234 19.50 6.55 18.64
CA LEU A 234 18.16 6.40 18.07
C LEU A 234 17.57 7.77 17.75
N GLU A 235 17.66 8.71 18.69
CA GLU A 235 17.17 10.07 18.50
C GLU A 235 17.90 10.82 17.38
N ASP A 236 19.23 10.66 17.19
CA ASP A 236 19.95 11.21 16.02
C ASP A 236 19.40 10.63 14.71
N MET A 237 19.13 9.31 14.69
CA MET A 237 18.56 8.66 13.50
C MET A 237 17.14 9.12 13.21
N ARG A 238 16.30 9.30 14.23
CA ARG A 238 14.92 9.83 14.09
C ARG A 238 14.87 11.28 13.63
N ASN A 239 15.97 12.03 13.79
CA ASN A 239 16.13 13.39 13.27
C ASN A 239 16.68 13.45 11.84
N THR A 240 17.03 12.32 11.22
CA THR A 240 17.69 12.27 9.90
C THR A 240 16.88 11.50 8.86
N ARG A 241 16.29 12.20 7.89
CA ARG A 241 15.63 11.60 6.71
C ARG A 241 16.68 11.20 5.68
N VAL A 242 16.80 9.90 5.43
CA VAL A 242 17.73 9.33 4.44
C VAL A 242 16.98 9.02 3.15
N VAL A 243 17.41 9.64 2.05
CA VAL A 243 16.86 9.43 0.71
C VAL A 243 17.83 8.61 -0.13
N GLY A 244 17.32 7.55 -0.77
CA GLY A 244 18.12 6.73 -1.68
C GLY A 244 18.42 7.48 -2.98
N SER A 245 19.67 7.49 -3.40
CA SER A 245 20.11 8.11 -4.66
C SER A 245 19.62 7.38 -5.91
N CYS A 246 19.40 6.06 -5.81
CA CYS A 246 18.85 5.22 -6.87
C CYS A 246 18.16 3.97 -6.29
N SER A 247 17.67 3.10 -7.18
CA SER A 247 17.04 1.83 -6.81
C SER A 247 18.01 0.81 -6.20
N GLN A 248 19.32 0.97 -6.32
CA GLN A 248 20.30 0.07 -5.68
C GLN A 248 20.81 0.61 -4.34
N ASP A 249 20.40 1.81 -3.96
CA ASP A 249 20.88 2.46 -2.74
C ASP A 249 20.16 1.92 -1.50
N SER A 250 20.76 0.95 -0.81
CA SER A 250 20.16 0.40 0.42
C SER A 250 20.32 1.30 1.65
N SER A 251 20.86 2.51 1.54
CA SER A 251 21.08 3.40 2.69
C SER A 251 19.81 3.69 3.51
N PRO A 252 18.63 3.96 2.91
CA PRO A 252 17.39 4.14 3.68
C PRO A 252 16.96 2.86 4.42
N ARG A 253 17.18 1.69 3.82
CA ARG A 253 16.87 0.37 4.42
C ARG A 253 17.78 0.08 5.59
N TYR A 254 19.10 0.30 5.44
CA TYR A 254 20.06 0.18 6.54
C TYR A 254 19.79 1.18 7.67
N HIS A 255 19.33 2.39 7.33
CA HIS A 255 18.92 3.38 8.33
C HIS A 255 17.73 2.87 9.16
N ALA A 256 16.66 2.40 8.51
CA ALA A 256 15.52 1.82 9.21
C ALA A 256 15.88 0.55 9.99
N PHE A 257 16.73 -0.32 9.45
CA PHE A 257 17.22 -1.50 10.16
C PHE A 257 17.97 -1.13 11.45
N ASN A 258 18.86 -0.14 11.40
CA ASN A 258 19.55 0.33 12.59
C ASN A 258 18.62 1.00 13.59
N MET A 259 17.59 1.72 13.12
CA MET A 259 16.54 2.25 13.99
C MET A 259 15.76 1.13 14.67
N ALA A 260 15.38 0.08 13.93
CA ALA A 260 14.71 -1.09 14.49
C ALA A 260 15.59 -1.79 15.55
N LEU A 261 16.88 -1.99 15.28
CA LEU A 261 17.81 -2.55 16.25
C LEU A 261 17.91 -1.70 17.53
N LEU A 262 18.15 -0.40 17.41
CA LEU A 262 18.28 0.48 18.57
C LEU A 262 16.98 0.59 19.36
N SER A 263 15.84 0.64 18.68
CA SER A 263 14.53 0.71 19.32
C SER A 263 14.16 -0.59 20.04
N ALA A 264 14.49 -1.75 19.47
CA ALA A 264 14.33 -3.02 20.16
C ALA A 264 15.17 -3.08 21.44
N GLU A 265 16.47 -2.76 21.37
CA GLU A 265 17.36 -2.77 22.55
C GLU A 265 17.00 -1.71 23.61
N THR A 266 16.33 -0.62 23.22
CA THR A 266 15.91 0.45 24.13
C THR A 266 14.42 0.41 24.48
N ALA A 267 13.72 -0.68 24.12
CA ALA A 267 12.30 -0.90 24.38
C ALA A 267 11.34 0.18 23.81
N GLN A 268 11.71 0.80 22.69
CA GLN A 268 10.91 1.83 21.98
C GLN A 268 10.04 1.18 20.91
N TRP A 269 8.97 0.50 21.34
CA TRP A 269 8.11 -0.32 20.49
C TRP A 269 7.51 0.42 19.28
N ASP A 270 6.99 1.62 19.50
CA ASP A 270 6.36 2.48 18.50
C ASP A 270 7.31 2.80 17.33
N VAL A 271 8.61 2.92 17.62
CA VAL A 271 9.65 3.12 16.61
C VAL A 271 10.07 1.80 15.97
N PHE A 272 10.20 0.73 16.76
CA PHE A 272 10.59 -0.59 16.29
C PHE A 272 9.64 -1.09 15.20
N LEU A 273 8.33 -1.18 15.52
CA LEU A 273 7.37 -1.79 14.62
C LEU A 273 7.24 -0.99 13.32
N LYS A 274 7.19 0.36 13.39
CA LYS A 274 7.15 1.20 12.20
C LYS A 274 8.42 1.06 11.34
N ALA A 275 9.60 1.01 11.96
CA ALA A 275 10.85 0.83 11.23
C ALA A 275 10.91 -0.55 10.56
N HIS A 276 10.45 -1.60 11.25
CA HIS A 276 10.37 -2.94 10.70
C HIS A 276 9.35 -3.04 9.55
N LEU A 277 8.15 -2.48 9.73
CA LEU A 277 7.13 -2.41 8.67
C LEU A 277 7.63 -1.63 7.45
N ASP A 278 8.44 -0.58 7.61
CA ASP A 278 9.05 0.14 6.49
C ASP A 278 10.07 -0.72 5.74
N ILE A 279 10.82 -1.59 6.42
CA ILE A 279 11.72 -2.55 5.77
C ILE A 279 10.90 -3.55 4.96
N MET A 280 9.85 -4.12 5.56
CA MET A 280 8.95 -5.08 4.91
C MET A 280 8.24 -4.49 3.68
N ASN A 281 7.60 -3.34 3.86
CA ASN A 281 6.90 -2.60 2.81
C ASN A 281 7.82 -1.84 1.85
N ASP A 282 9.13 -1.83 2.12
CA ASP A 282 10.11 -1.06 1.38
C ASP A 282 9.70 0.43 1.19
N ARG A 283 9.16 1.01 2.27
CA ARG A 283 8.57 2.34 2.29
C ARG A 283 9.64 3.43 2.46
N PHE A 284 10.44 3.63 1.42
CA PHE A 284 11.57 4.56 1.43
C PHE A 284 11.54 5.58 0.29
N GLU A 285 11.92 6.81 0.61
CA GLU A 285 12.12 7.86 -0.39
C GLU A 285 13.37 7.58 -1.23
N ARG A 286 13.22 7.69 -2.56
CA ARG A 286 14.29 7.49 -3.52
C ARG A 286 14.17 8.50 -4.65
N VAL A 287 15.30 9.01 -5.14
CA VAL A 287 15.35 9.93 -6.29
C VAL A 287 14.89 9.23 -7.56
N THR A 288 15.32 7.98 -7.73
CA THR A 288 14.85 7.07 -8.79
C THR A 288 14.66 5.70 -8.17
N ASP A 289 13.52 5.06 -8.41
CA ASP A 289 13.29 3.67 -8.01
C ASP A 289 12.75 2.86 -9.20
N GLY A 290 13.34 1.70 -9.43
CA GLY A 290 13.01 0.82 -10.54
C GLY A 290 12.59 -0.53 -9.99
N SER A 291 11.52 -1.10 -10.53
CA SER A 291 10.91 -2.35 -10.07
C SER A 291 11.87 -3.54 -10.05
N TYR A 292 12.90 -3.55 -10.92
CA TYR A 292 13.91 -4.60 -10.98
C TYR A 292 14.70 -4.79 -9.66
N ALA A 293 14.82 -3.75 -8.83
CA ALA A 293 15.55 -3.83 -7.56
C ALA A 293 14.71 -4.42 -6.43
N TRP A 294 13.39 -4.51 -6.59
CA TRP A 294 12.48 -4.96 -5.52
C TRP A 294 12.67 -6.44 -5.17
N GLY A 295 13.03 -7.29 -6.13
CA GLY A 295 13.25 -8.72 -5.90
C GLY A 295 14.32 -9.01 -4.85
N GLN A 296 15.37 -8.19 -4.79
CA GLN A 296 16.49 -8.33 -3.85
C GLN A 296 16.19 -7.81 -2.43
N ARG A 297 15.07 -7.11 -2.25
CA ARG A 297 14.65 -6.50 -0.97
C ARG A 297 13.65 -7.43 -0.28
N ASN A 298 14.12 -8.23 0.67
CA ASN A 298 13.31 -9.22 1.39
C ASN A 298 12.24 -8.54 2.27
N THR A 299 11.22 -9.30 2.67
CA THR A 299 10.07 -8.76 3.42
C THR A 299 10.24 -8.90 4.93
N TYR A 300 10.93 -9.95 5.41
CA TYR A 300 11.17 -10.16 6.85
C TYR A 300 9.86 -10.29 7.65
N ILE A 301 8.84 -10.93 7.07
CA ILE A 301 7.57 -11.19 7.77
C ILE A 301 7.75 -12.19 8.94
N GLY A 302 8.72 -13.10 8.84
CA GLY A 302 8.97 -14.12 9.85
C GLY A 302 9.31 -13.54 11.23
N GLU A 303 9.95 -12.37 11.27
CA GLU A 303 10.19 -11.62 12.51
C GLU A 303 8.88 -11.26 13.21
N LEU A 304 7.84 -10.88 12.46
CA LEU A 304 6.52 -10.56 13.04
C LEU A 304 5.77 -11.82 13.47
N GLU A 305 5.93 -12.95 12.77
CA GLU A 305 5.31 -14.24 13.13
C GLU A 305 5.94 -14.87 14.39
N GLN A 306 7.23 -14.60 14.64
CA GLN A 306 7.94 -15.05 15.85
C GLN A 306 7.63 -14.18 17.06
N LEU A 307 7.18 -12.94 16.84
CA LEU A 307 6.53 -12.15 17.86
C LEU A 307 5.10 -12.65 17.96
N ASN A 308 4.53 -12.70 19.17
CA ASN A 308 3.16 -13.15 19.41
C ASN A 308 2.10 -12.15 18.86
N ILE A 309 2.28 -11.66 17.64
CA ILE A 309 1.45 -10.69 16.93
C ILE A 309 0.46 -11.44 16.07
N GLN A 310 -0.79 -10.96 16.02
CA GLN A 310 -1.76 -11.45 15.05
C GLN A 310 -1.44 -10.84 13.67
N VAL A 311 -0.50 -11.47 12.95
CA VAL A 311 0.03 -10.96 11.66
C VAL A 311 -1.09 -10.73 10.64
N LEU A 312 -2.08 -11.63 10.58
CA LEU A 312 -3.26 -11.46 9.74
C LEU A 312 -3.94 -10.11 10.00
N ASP A 313 -4.36 -9.85 11.23
CA ASP A 313 -5.09 -8.63 11.59
C ASP A 313 -4.24 -7.38 11.35
N LEU A 314 -2.94 -7.43 11.67
CA LEU A 314 -2.01 -6.33 11.41
C LEU A 314 -1.93 -6.01 9.91
N LEU A 315 -1.63 -7.00 9.07
CA LEU A 315 -1.37 -6.79 7.64
C LEU A 315 -2.64 -6.45 6.86
N ILE A 316 -3.77 -7.06 7.24
CA ILE A 316 -5.08 -6.73 6.67
C ILE A 316 -5.51 -5.33 7.12
N GLY A 317 -5.33 -4.98 8.40
CA GLY A 317 -5.66 -3.67 8.94
C GLY A 317 -4.95 -2.51 8.22
N ILE A 318 -3.65 -2.65 7.95
CA ILE A 318 -2.86 -1.65 7.20
C ILE A 318 -3.11 -1.64 5.69
N SER A 319 -3.90 -2.59 5.17
CA SER A 319 -4.25 -2.69 3.74
C SER A 319 -5.48 -1.86 3.39
N PHE A 320 -6.39 -1.61 4.34
CA PHE A 320 -7.58 -0.80 4.11
C PHE A 320 -7.24 0.67 3.77
N ARG A 321 -8.16 1.32 3.05
CA ARG A 321 -8.11 2.77 2.78
C ARG A 321 -9.35 3.43 3.37
N LEU A 322 -9.09 4.44 4.19
CA LEU A 322 -10.05 4.98 5.14
C LEU A 322 -10.21 6.48 4.93
N GLU A 323 -11.42 6.98 5.16
CA GLU A 323 -11.70 8.40 5.14
C GLU A 323 -11.22 9.09 6.41
N ASN A 324 -11.38 8.43 7.55
CA ASN A 324 -11.03 8.91 8.88
C ASN A 324 -9.99 8.00 9.58
N PRO A 325 -8.79 7.79 9.00
CA PRO A 325 -7.76 7.00 9.67
C PRO A 325 -7.29 7.68 10.96
N ALA A 326 -6.74 6.89 11.89
CA ALA A 326 -6.00 7.45 13.01
C ALA A 326 -4.83 8.32 12.50
N GLN A 327 -4.47 9.37 13.24
CA GLN A 327 -3.30 10.18 12.92
C GLN A 327 -2.07 9.27 12.86
N ASN A 328 -1.29 9.29 11.79
CA ASN A 328 -0.16 8.36 11.55
C ASN A 328 -0.52 6.87 11.37
N HIS A 329 -1.77 6.53 11.01
CA HIS A 329 -2.11 5.18 10.54
C HIS A 329 -1.09 4.70 9.48
N TYR A 330 -0.61 3.47 9.64
CA TYR A 330 0.34 2.91 8.71
C TYR A 330 -0.39 2.31 7.51
N PHE A 331 -0.33 2.97 6.35
CA PHE A 331 -0.81 2.36 5.10
C PHE A 331 0.30 1.54 4.44
N GLY A 332 0.09 0.22 4.33
CA GLY A 332 1.00 -0.66 3.61
C GLY A 332 0.82 -0.61 2.09
N SER A 333 1.88 -0.99 1.36
CA SER A 333 1.84 -1.06 -0.10
C SER A 333 1.23 -2.39 -0.53
N ILE A 334 0.10 -2.35 -1.25
CA ILE A 334 -0.62 -3.57 -1.68
C ILE A 334 0.30 -4.58 -2.37
N GLY A 335 1.18 -4.13 -3.27
CA GLY A 335 2.12 -5.02 -3.94
C GLY A 335 3.15 -5.65 -3.00
N ARG A 336 3.70 -4.86 -2.07
CA ARG A 336 4.72 -5.36 -1.12
C ARG A 336 4.12 -6.24 -0.03
N LEU A 337 2.92 -5.92 0.42
CA LEU A 337 2.16 -6.76 1.35
C LEU A 337 1.79 -8.09 0.70
N GLY A 338 1.37 -8.11 -0.57
CA GLY A 338 1.12 -9.36 -1.29
C GLY A 338 2.34 -10.28 -1.27
N ARG A 339 3.53 -9.74 -1.57
CA ARG A 339 4.78 -10.51 -1.44
C ARG A 339 5.03 -11.00 0.00
N ALA A 340 4.90 -10.12 0.99
CA ALA A 340 5.15 -10.48 2.38
C ALA A 340 4.21 -11.61 2.83
N LEU A 341 2.93 -11.52 2.47
CA LEU A 341 1.94 -12.54 2.75
C LEU A 341 2.26 -13.87 2.03
N ALA A 342 2.85 -13.86 0.83
CA ALA A 342 3.25 -15.11 0.15
C ALA A 342 4.35 -15.88 0.91
N GLU A 343 5.14 -15.17 1.72
CA GLU A 343 6.23 -15.71 2.54
C GLU A 343 5.75 -16.21 3.93
N THR A 344 4.46 -16.04 4.29
CA THR A 344 3.88 -16.44 5.58
C THR A 344 3.72 -17.95 5.74
N GLN A 345 3.63 -18.41 7.00
CA GLN A 345 3.21 -19.79 7.33
C GLN A 345 1.68 -19.96 7.40
N ASP A 346 0.91 -18.90 7.65
CA ASP A 346 -0.55 -18.94 7.85
C ASP A 346 -1.34 -18.74 6.55
N ARG A 347 -0.91 -19.41 5.47
CA ARG A 347 -1.41 -19.17 4.10
C ARG A 347 -2.92 -19.33 3.97
N ALA A 348 -3.47 -20.42 4.50
CA ALA A 348 -4.88 -20.76 4.34
C ALA A 348 -5.80 -19.69 4.95
N ASP A 349 -5.44 -19.18 6.13
CA ASP A 349 -6.22 -18.15 6.84
C ASP A 349 -6.14 -16.81 6.11
N ILE A 350 -4.95 -16.44 5.62
CA ILE A 350 -4.73 -15.22 4.84
C ILE A 350 -5.51 -15.24 3.51
N GLU A 351 -5.44 -16.35 2.78
CA GLU A 351 -6.20 -16.52 1.54
C GLU A 351 -7.71 -16.44 1.79
N ALA A 352 -8.21 -17.15 2.81
CA ALA A 352 -9.62 -17.12 3.17
C ALA A 352 -10.10 -15.72 3.56
N ALA A 353 -9.31 -14.99 4.36
CA ALA A 353 -9.62 -13.63 4.77
C ALA A 353 -9.68 -12.68 3.56
N MET A 354 -8.68 -12.69 2.69
CA MET A 354 -8.66 -11.82 1.49
C MET A 354 -9.83 -12.12 0.55
N LEU A 355 -10.12 -13.40 0.29
CA LEU A 355 -11.25 -13.79 -0.57
C LEU A 355 -12.60 -13.43 0.04
N SER A 356 -12.74 -13.56 1.37
CA SER A 356 -13.93 -13.12 2.10
C SER A 356 -14.14 -11.62 1.95
N ILE A 357 -13.07 -10.82 2.05
CA ILE A 357 -13.12 -9.37 1.90
C ILE A 357 -13.53 -8.96 0.49
N VAL A 358 -12.95 -9.59 -0.55
CA VAL A 358 -13.36 -9.35 -1.95
C VAL A 358 -14.85 -9.70 -2.13
N SER A 359 -15.30 -10.77 -1.48
CA SER A 359 -16.65 -11.29 -1.63
C SER A 359 -17.73 -10.55 -0.84
N ASP A 360 -17.34 -9.63 0.05
CA ASP A 360 -18.25 -9.02 1.00
C ASP A 360 -19.08 -7.90 0.35
N PRO A 361 -20.41 -8.07 0.21
CA PRO A 361 -21.26 -7.05 -0.40
C PRO A 361 -21.56 -5.84 0.53
N GLU A 362 -21.25 -5.94 1.83
CA GLU A 362 -21.39 -4.84 2.79
C GLU A 362 -20.14 -3.95 2.81
N LEU A 363 -19.01 -4.44 2.30
CA LEU A 363 -17.82 -3.63 2.11
C LEU A 363 -17.91 -2.79 0.85
N ASP A 364 -17.29 -1.63 0.93
CA ASP A 364 -17.21 -0.66 -0.13
C ASP A 364 -16.37 -1.18 -1.33
N ASP A 365 -16.73 -0.76 -2.55
CA ASP A 365 -16.14 -1.31 -3.78
C ASP A 365 -14.64 -1.06 -3.92
N TYR A 366 -14.15 0.11 -3.49
CA TYR A 366 -12.73 0.43 -3.54
C TYR A 366 -11.89 -0.50 -2.68
N ASN A 367 -12.29 -0.73 -1.42
CA ASN A 367 -11.56 -1.65 -0.56
C ASN A 367 -11.64 -3.08 -1.08
N ARG A 368 -12.81 -3.55 -1.57
CA ARG A 368 -12.91 -4.87 -2.22
C ARG A 368 -11.91 -5.02 -3.38
N MET A 369 -11.76 -3.98 -4.21
CA MET A 369 -10.78 -4.00 -5.30
C MET A 369 -9.32 -3.95 -4.82
N LEU A 370 -9.02 -3.24 -3.74
CA LEU A 370 -7.67 -3.27 -3.16
C LEU A 370 -7.28 -4.67 -2.68
N PHE A 371 -8.22 -5.40 -2.07
CA PHE A 371 -8.00 -6.79 -1.65
C PHE A 371 -7.93 -7.76 -2.81
N TYR A 372 -8.66 -7.51 -3.91
CA TYR A 372 -8.47 -8.23 -5.17
C TYR A 372 -7.02 -8.07 -5.67
N PHE A 373 -6.50 -6.84 -5.72
CA PHE A 373 -5.11 -6.61 -6.13
C PHE A 373 -4.10 -7.16 -5.12
N LEU A 374 -4.38 -7.11 -3.82
CA LEU A 374 -3.55 -7.72 -2.79
C LEU A 374 -3.42 -9.23 -3.03
N PHE A 375 -4.54 -9.90 -3.29
CA PHE A 375 -4.58 -11.33 -3.59
C PHE A 375 -3.83 -11.65 -4.88
N LEU A 376 -3.96 -10.85 -5.94
CA LEU A 376 -3.18 -11.03 -7.16
C LEU A 376 -1.67 -10.95 -6.92
N ASN A 377 -1.22 -9.96 -6.12
CA ASN A 377 0.19 -9.82 -5.78
C ASN A 377 0.68 -10.97 -4.89
N TYR A 378 -0.14 -11.42 -3.94
CA TYR A 378 0.11 -12.62 -3.15
C TYR A 378 0.31 -13.84 -4.05
N ASN A 379 -0.67 -14.09 -4.93
CA ASN A 379 -0.68 -15.26 -5.79
C ASN A 379 0.53 -15.28 -6.73
N TYR A 380 0.88 -14.14 -7.32
CA TYR A 380 2.06 -13.98 -8.17
C TYR A 380 3.37 -14.39 -7.50
N HIS A 381 3.47 -14.22 -6.17
CA HIS A 381 4.68 -14.51 -5.40
C HIS A 381 4.72 -15.91 -4.78
N LEU A 382 3.72 -16.77 -5.01
CA LEU A 382 3.77 -18.17 -4.57
C LEU A 382 4.77 -18.99 -5.40
N ASP A 383 5.46 -19.93 -4.75
CA ASP A 383 6.49 -20.78 -5.39
C ASP A 383 5.92 -21.94 -6.25
N GLY A 384 4.59 -22.12 -6.32
CA GLY A 384 3.94 -23.27 -6.96
C GLY A 384 2.87 -22.89 -8.00
N GLU A 385 3.07 -23.30 -9.26
CA GLU A 385 2.09 -23.05 -10.35
C GLU A 385 0.72 -23.67 -10.07
N GLN A 386 0.66 -24.81 -9.37
CA GLN A 386 -0.61 -25.44 -9.00
C GLN A 386 -1.37 -24.60 -7.98
N ASP A 387 -0.70 -24.18 -6.90
CA ASP A 387 -1.28 -23.31 -5.87
C ASP A 387 -1.80 -22.01 -6.51
N GLN A 388 -1.03 -21.45 -7.44
CA GLN A 388 -1.42 -20.26 -8.19
C GLN A 388 -2.71 -20.44 -8.99
N GLN A 389 -2.86 -21.60 -9.65
CA GLN A 389 -4.05 -21.91 -10.44
C GLN A 389 -5.28 -22.18 -9.56
N GLU A 390 -5.11 -22.89 -8.44
CA GLU A 390 -6.18 -23.15 -7.48
C GLU A 390 -6.66 -21.84 -6.84
N ASN A 391 -5.74 -20.97 -6.45
CA ASN A 391 -6.05 -19.65 -5.92
C ASN A 391 -6.70 -18.72 -6.95
N GLN A 392 -6.30 -18.82 -8.22
CA GLN A 392 -6.98 -18.06 -9.28
C GLN A 392 -8.44 -18.49 -9.43
N GLN A 393 -8.74 -19.79 -9.37
CA GLN A 393 -10.13 -20.27 -9.44
C GLN A 393 -10.98 -19.75 -8.27
N ARG A 394 -10.43 -19.78 -7.05
CA ARG A 394 -11.10 -19.23 -5.86
C ARG A 394 -11.29 -17.71 -5.96
N LEU A 395 -10.33 -17.00 -6.55
CA LEU A 395 -10.46 -15.57 -6.81
C LEU A 395 -11.56 -15.29 -7.83
N ASP A 396 -11.67 -16.08 -8.90
CA ASP A 396 -12.72 -15.94 -9.90
C ASP A 396 -14.12 -16.12 -9.28
N GLU A 397 -14.26 -17.06 -8.34
CA GLU A 397 -15.49 -17.23 -7.55
C GLU A 397 -15.81 -15.98 -6.70
N ALA A 398 -14.79 -15.40 -6.05
CA ALA A 398 -14.96 -14.16 -5.28
C ALA A 398 -15.33 -12.97 -6.19
N VAL A 399 -14.70 -12.85 -7.37
CA VAL A 399 -14.98 -11.81 -8.38
C VAL A 399 -16.41 -11.88 -8.88
N ALA A 400 -17.00 -13.08 -8.97
CA ALA A 400 -18.39 -13.25 -9.38
C ALA A 400 -19.41 -12.57 -8.44
N THR A 401 -19.00 -12.20 -7.22
CA THR A 401 -19.82 -11.46 -6.24
C THR A 401 -19.69 -9.94 -6.35
N LEU A 402 -18.74 -9.43 -7.15
CA LEU A 402 -18.56 -7.99 -7.34
C LEU A 402 -19.74 -7.39 -8.14
N PRO A 403 -20.01 -6.08 -8.03
CA PRO A 403 -20.96 -5.43 -8.92
C PRO A 403 -20.60 -5.64 -10.39
N ALA A 404 -21.63 -5.75 -11.25
CA ALA A 404 -21.46 -6.04 -12.67
C ALA A 404 -20.46 -5.11 -13.38
N TYR A 405 -20.45 -3.82 -13.02
CA TYR A 405 -19.55 -2.85 -13.64
C TYR A 405 -18.06 -3.11 -13.31
N LEU A 406 -17.75 -3.66 -12.13
CA LEU A 406 -16.39 -4.09 -11.78
C LEU A 406 -16.02 -5.38 -12.51
N GLN A 407 -16.95 -6.34 -12.59
CA GLN A 407 -16.73 -7.58 -13.34
C GLN A 407 -16.43 -7.30 -14.83
N GLU A 408 -17.24 -6.46 -15.47
CA GLU A 408 -17.02 -6.00 -16.84
C GLU A 408 -15.71 -5.21 -16.98
N GLY A 409 -15.36 -4.43 -15.96
CA GLY A 409 -14.10 -3.71 -15.88
C GLY A 409 -12.91 -4.64 -15.85
N LEU A 410 -12.97 -5.75 -15.11
CA LEU A 410 -11.91 -6.76 -14.97
C LEU A 410 -11.79 -7.70 -16.17
N ALA A 411 -12.91 -8.11 -16.76
CA ALA A 411 -12.98 -9.06 -17.88
C ALA A 411 -12.38 -8.54 -19.20
N LYS A 412 -11.97 -7.27 -19.25
CA LYS A 412 -11.23 -6.69 -20.38
C LYS A 412 -9.72 -7.02 -20.33
N ASN A 413 -9.26 -7.78 -19.34
CA ASN A 413 -7.91 -8.36 -19.24
C ASN A 413 -7.74 -9.62 -20.09
#